data_AF-A0A126X3R9-F1
#
_entry.id   AF-A0A126X3R9-F1
#
_cell.length_a   1.000
_cell.length_b   1.000
_cell.length_c   1.000
_cell.angle_alpha   90.00
_cell.angle_beta   90.00
_cell.angle_gamma   90.00
#
_symmetry.space_group_name_H-M   'P 1'
#
loop_
_entity.id
_entity.type
_entity.pdbx_description
1 polymer ?
#
loop_
_entity_poly.entity_id
_entity_poly.type
_entity_poly.pdbx_seq_one_letter_code
_entity_poly.pdbx_strand_id
1 'polypeptide(L)'
;MESHLALIEQSFNTRYSLWAREALDGLPDCFTITDPCISGHPIVFASTGFLKMSGYSKDEVIGRNGRIFQGPMTNRRSVMEIREAIREERAIQISLLNYRKDGKPFWMLFHMSPVFGKDDGRVIHFVAVQVPINRRQRLNGSGLGGEEGSGLREIVFGSCRKEVCSDSLVDLGRVLTLDSDTRGLNFEEPCEANDAEKRKAVTAINTILSVLTHYSELTGILVCGKRSSLPGAGLISSSLNISLGRIKQSFVLTDPHLPDMPIVYASDAFLTLTGYARHEVLGRNCRFLSGVETDCSILKQIKESIQAEQACTVRILNYRKNKSTFWNLLHISPVRNATGKVAYFVGVQMEEGCKSQDRHGLSPEMRQLSCVGAVRVAVRSSSIGAGSSKS
;
A
#
# COMPACT_ATOMS: atom_id res chain seq x y z
N MET A 1 -9.64 -16.65 14.54
CA MET A 1 -8.88 -16.26 13.33
C MET A 1 -9.89 -15.56 12.44
N GLU A 2 -9.97 -14.24 12.50
CA GLU A 2 -10.92 -13.47 11.67
C GLU A 2 -10.54 -13.64 10.20
N SER A 3 -11.54 -13.83 9.33
CA SER A 3 -11.29 -13.83 7.90
C SER A 3 -10.75 -12.44 7.49
N HIS A 4 -9.88 -12.39 6.48
CA HIS A 4 -9.35 -11.11 5.97
C HIS A 4 -10.47 -10.12 5.58
N LEU A 5 -11.63 -10.65 5.17
CA LEU A 5 -12.84 -9.88 4.91
C LEU A 5 -13.46 -9.30 6.19
N ALA A 6 -13.51 -10.07 7.28
CA ALA A 6 -13.99 -9.57 8.57
C ALA A 6 -13.11 -8.41 9.09
N LEU A 7 -11.78 -8.47 8.91
CA LEU A 7 -10.87 -7.37 9.25
C LEU A 7 -11.17 -6.09 8.43
N ILE A 8 -11.47 -6.24 7.14
CA ILE A 8 -11.83 -5.12 6.26
C ILE A 8 -13.16 -4.49 6.69
N GLU A 9 -14.16 -5.33 6.97
CA GLU A 9 -15.46 -4.85 7.43
C GLU A 9 -15.36 -4.15 8.78
N GLN A 10 -14.64 -4.76 9.73
CA GLN A 10 -14.44 -4.23 11.05
C GLN A 10 -13.68 -2.90 11.01
N SER A 11 -12.67 -2.74 10.15
CA SER A 11 -11.91 -1.49 10.10
C SER A 11 -12.81 -0.28 9.76
N PHE A 12 -13.72 -0.46 8.80
CA PHE A 12 -14.65 0.60 8.43
C PHE A 12 -15.75 0.78 9.52
N ASN A 13 -16.37 -0.31 9.95
CA ASN A 13 -17.53 -0.27 10.84
C ASN A 13 -17.18 0.10 12.30
N THR A 14 -15.90 -0.01 12.69
CA THR A 14 -15.45 0.45 14.01
C THR A 14 -15.42 1.98 14.08
N ARG A 15 -15.11 2.66 12.97
CA ARG A 15 -14.93 4.13 12.95
C ARG A 15 -16.15 4.91 12.47
N TYR A 16 -17.03 4.27 11.72
CA TYR A 16 -18.22 4.89 11.17
C TYR A 16 -19.43 4.05 11.56
N SER A 17 -20.54 4.72 11.89
CA SER A 17 -21.79 4.00 12.18
C SER A 17 -22.23 3.14 10.99
N LEU A 18 -23.08 2.14 11.25
CA LEU A 18 -23.59 1.21 10.23
C LEU A 18 -24.23 1.93 9.02
N TRP A 19 -24.85 3.08 9.24
CA TRP A 19 -25.50 3.89 8.19
C TRP A 19 -24.53 4.63 7.26
N ALA A 20 -23.24 4.71 7.60
CA ALA A 20 -22.25 5.41 6.78
C ALA A 20 -22.13 4.78 5.38
N ARG A 21 -22.19 3.44 5.29
CA ARG A 21 -22.12 2.74 4.01
C ARG A 21 -23.33 3.07 3.14
N GLU A 22 -24.54 3.08 3.71
CA GLU A 22 -25.77 3.41 3.00
C GLU A 22 -25.76 4.85 2.48
N ALA A 23 -25.34 5.80 3.33
CA ALA A 23 -25.21 7.20 2.91
C ALA A 23 -24.18 7.40 1.80
N LEU A 24 -23.05 6.69 1.87
CA LEU A 24 -22.02 6.71 0.82
C LEU A 24 -22.49 6.04 -0.47
N ASP A 25 -23.25 4.95 -0.39
CA ASP A 25 -23.82 4.26 -1.55
C ASP A 25 -24.90 5.09 -2.26
N GLY A 26 -25.56 6.00 -1.53
CA GLY A 26 -26.49 6.99 -2.10
C GLY A 26 -25.82 8.10 -2.92
N LEU A 27 -24.49 8.25 -2.87
CA LEU A 27 -23.77 9.27 -3.63
C LEU A 27 -23.63 8.88 -5.11
N PRO A 28 -23.81 9.82 -6.06
CA PRO A 28 -23.72 9.53 -7.49
C PRO A 28 -22.27 9.39 -7.99
N ASP A 29 -21.28 9.73 -7.15
CA ASP A 29 -19.89 9.80 -7.53
C ASP A 29 -19.22 8.42 -7.62
N CYS A 30 -18.20 8.32 -8.47
CA CYS A 30 -17.35 7.14 -8.57
C CYS A 30 -16.17 7.31 -7.60
N PHE A 31 -16.14 6.54 -6.51
CA PHE A 31 -15.07 6.63 -5.53
C PHE A 31 -14.80 5.30 -4.83
N THR A 32 -13.62 5.22 -4.25
CA THR A 32 -13.17 4.13 -3.38
C THR A 32 -12.60 4.69 -2.09
N ILE A 33 -12.77 3.96 -0.99
CA ILE A 33 -12.09 4.24 0.28
C ILE A 33 -11.11 3.09 0.54
N THR A 34 -9.89 3.44 0.88
CA THR A 34 -8.80 2.49 1.15
C THR A 34 -8.27 2.68 2.56
N ASP A 35 -7.77 1.62 3.17
CA ASP A 35 -7.24 1.64 4.53
C ASP A 35 -5.73 1.33 4.52
N PRO A 36 -4.86 2.30 4.83
CA PRO A 36 -3.41 2.11 4.85
C PRO A 36 -2.91 1.33 6.08
N CYS A 37 -3.75 1.14 7.11
CA CYS A 37 -3.43 0.37 8.31
C CYS A 37 -3.61 -1.14 8.12
N ILE A 38 -4.35 -1.55 7.09
CA ILE A 38 -4.43 -2.96 6.70
C ILE A 38 -3.29 -3.28 5.72
N SER A 39 -2.65 -4.42 5.96
CA SER A 39 -1.58 -4.94 5.12
C SER A 39 -1.98 -4.98 3.65
N GLY A 40 -1.14 -4.41 2.79
CA GLY A 40 -1.39 -4.30 1.35
C GLY A 40 -2.20 -3.08 0.90
N HIS A 41 -2.61 -2.20 1.82
CA HIS A 41 -3.41 -1.01 1.54
C HIS A 41 -4.66 -1.34 0.69
N PRO A 42 -5.58 -2.16 1.21
CA PRO A 42 -6.74 -2.60 0.47
C PRO A 42 -7.83 -1.53 0.37
N ILE A 43 -8.68 -1.69 -0.64
CA ILE A 43 -9.96 -1.02 -0.79
C ILE A 43 -10.93 -1.63 0.21
N VAL A 44 -11.52 -0.79 1.08
CA VAL A 44 -12.48 -1.19 2.13
C VAL A 44 -13.91 -0.77 1.80
N PHE A 45 -14.07 0.15 0.84
CA PHE A 45 -15.34 0.56 0.27
C PHE A 45 -15.18 0.94 -1.20
N ALA A 46 -16.17 0.61 -2.02
CA ALA A 46 -16.24 1.01 -3.42
C ALA A 46 -17.69 1.40 -3.75
N SER A 47 -17.89 2.60 -4.27
CA SER A 47 -19.24 3.11 -4.55
C SER A 47 -19.91 2.34 -5.69
N THR A 48 -21.24 2.32 -5.68
CA THR A 48 -22.01 1.72 -6.80
C THR A 48 -21.65 2.35 -8.15
N GLY A 49 -21.41 3.67 -8.19
CA GLY A 49 -20.94 4.37 -9.39
C GLY A 49 -19.58 3.85 -9.87
N PHE A 50 -18.63 3.64 -8.95
CA PHE A 50 -17.31 3.10 -9.27
C PHE A 50 -17.38 1.67 -9.82
N LEU A 51 -18.20 0.80 -9.22
CA LEU A 51 -18.37 -0.59 -9.68
C LEU A 51 -18.94 -0.62 -11.10
N LYS A 52 -19.98 0.17 -11.39
CA LYS A 52 -20.54 0.32 -12.74
C LYS A 52 -19.53 0.86 -13.75
N MET A 53 -18.74 1.87 -13.36
CA MET A 53 -17.72 2.47 -14.21
C MET A 53 -16.57 1.51 -14.51
N SER A 54 -16.08 0.76 -13.52
CA SER A 54 -14.94 -0.13 -13.68
C SER A 54 -15.31 -1.49 -14.29
N GLY A 55 -16.57 -1.91 -14.14
CA GLY A 55 -17.06 -3.22 -14.57
C GLY A 55 -16.73 -4.36 -13.61
N TYR A 56 -16.06 -4.08 -12.48
CA TYR A 56 -15.76 -5.08 -11.45
C TYR A 56 -16.92 -5.22 -10.47
N SER A 57 -17.12 -6.44 -9.94
CA SER A 57 -18.03 -6.67 -8.84
C SER A 57 -17.45 -6.18 -7.52
N LYS A 58 -18.29 -5.98 -6.50
CA LYS A 58 -17.86 -5.60 -5.16
C LYS A 58 -16.84 -6.60 -4.59
N ASP A 59 -17.11 -7.90 -4.74
CA ASP A 59 -16.25 -8.98 -4.21
C ASP A 59 -14.88 -9.04 -4.89
N GLU A 60 -14.79 -8.58 -6.14
CA GLU A 60 -13.52 -8.50 -6.87
C GLU A 60 -12.67 -7.31 -6.44
N VAL A 61 -13.29 -6.24 -5.94
CA VAL A 61 -12.64 -4.97 -5.59
C VAL A 61 -12.26 -4.91 -4.11
N ILE A 62 -13.18 -5.28 -3.22
CA ILE A 62 -12.95 -5.19 -1.78
C ILE A 62 -11.79 -6.09 -1.35
N GLY A 63 -10.88 -5.55 -0.55
CA GLY A 63 -9.66 -6.24 -0.12
C GLY A 63 -8.51 -6.21 -1.13
N ARG A 64 -8.71 -5.69 -2.33
CA ARG A 64 -7.64 -5.51 -3.33
C ARG A 64 -7.00 -4.14 -3.19
N ASN A 65 -5.75 -4.04 -3.61
CA ASN A 65 -5.08 -2.76 -3.79
C ASN A 65 -5.48 -2.14 -5.14
N GLY A 66 -5.63 -0.81 -5.22
CA GLY A 66 -6.04 -0.08 -6.44
C GLY A 66 -5.15 -0.30 -7.67
N ARG A 67 -3.95 -0.90 -7.51
CA ARG A 67 -3.11 -1.35 -8.63
C ARG A 67 -3.80 -2.32 -9.60
N ILE A 68 -4.88 -2.99 -9.20
CA ILE A 68 -5.62 -3.93 -10.07
C ILE A 68 -6.24 -3.24 -11.31
N PHE A 69 -6.43 -1.92 -11.27
CA PHE A 69 -6.99 -1.16 -12.39
C PHE A 69 -5.93 -0.66 -13.37
N GLN A 70 -4.65 -0.90 -13.09
CA GLN A 70 -3.53 -0.48 -13.93
C GLN A 70 -3.25 -1.53 -15.01
N GLY A 71 -2.68 -1.12 -16.13
CA GLY A 71 -2.31 -2.02 -17.22
C GLY A 71 -1.10 -1.53 -18.03
N PRO A 72 -0.84 -2.14 -19.20
CA PRO A 72 0.41 -1.95 -19.94
C PRO A 72 0.74 -0.50 -20.30
N MET A 73 -0.27 0.32 -20.60
CA MET A 73 -0.11 1.72 -20.99
C MET A 73 -0.29 2.69 -19.82
N THR A 74 -0.57 2.20 -18.60
CA THR A 74 -0.64 3.07 -17.42
C THR A 74 0.72 3.71 -17.17
N ASN A 75 0.76 5.05 -17.16
CA ASN A 75 2.01 5.79 -17.01
C ASN A 75 2.66 5.55 -15.64
N ARG A 76 3.91 5.05 -15.65
CA ARG A 76 4.66 4.73 -14.43
C ARG A 76 5.01 5.96 -13.59
N ARG A 77 5.23 7.13 -14.20
CA ARG A 77 5.48 8.39 -13.49
C ARG A 77 4.23 8.81 -12.72
N SER A 78 3.06 8.75 -13.34
CA SER A 78 1.78 9.03 -12.66
C SER A 78 1.54 8.08 -11.48
N VAL A 79 1.84 6.79 -11.64
CA VAL A 79 1.77 5.81 -10.53
C VAL A 79 2.78 6.14 -9.43
N MET A 80 3.98 6.59 -9.76
CA MET A 80 4.97 7.01 -8.79
C MET A 80 4.50 8.26 -8.02
N GLU A 81 3.96 9.27 -8.69
CA GLU A 81 3.41 10.46 -8.04
C GLU A 81 2.30 10.13 -7.04
N ILE A 82 1.43 9.17 -7.36
CA ILE A 82 0.42 8.66 -6.42
C ILE A 82 1.09 8.01 -5.21
N ARG A 83 2.12 7.19 -5.40
CA ARG A 83 2.86 6.57 -4.27
C ARG A 83 3.55 7.61 -3.39
N GLU A 84 4.12 8.65 -3.99
CA GLU A 84 4.73 9.76 -3.25
C GLU A 84 3.68 10.55 -2.48
N ALA A 85 2.49 10.78 -3.04
CA ALA A 85 1.39 11.42 -2.31
C ALA A 85 0.90 10.59 -1.11
N ILE A 86 0.85 9.26 -1.24
CA ILE A 86 0.57 8.36 -0.10
C ILE A 86 1.70 8.46 0.94
N ARG A 87 2.96 8.56 0.48
CA ARG A 87 4.15 8.66 1.35
C ARG A 87 4.18 9.95 2.16
N GLU A 88 3.80 11.05 1.53
CA GLU A 88 3.73 12.38 2.11
C GLU A 88 2.39 12.66 2.81
N GLU A 89 1.46 11.71 2.77
CA GLU A 89 0.13 11.81 3.38
C GLU A 89 -0.59 13.10 2.94
N ARG A 90 -0.52 13.38 1.63
CA ARG A 90 -1.09 14.57 0.99
C ARG A 90 -2.12 14.23 -0.07
N ALA A 91 -2.95 15.20 -0.40
CA ALA A 91 -3.84 15.09 -1.54
C ALA A 91 -3.06 15.11 -2.87
N ILE A 92 -3.64 14.48 -3.89
CA ILE A 92 -3.15 14.50 -5.27
C ILE A 92 -4.33 14.52 -6.24
N GLN A 93 -4.14 15.20 -7.36
CA GLN A 93 -5.03 15.16 -8.51
C GLN A 93 -4.20 14.93 -9.76
N ILE A 94 -4.52 13.89 -10.54
CA ILE A 94 -3.73 13.48 -11.71
C ILE A 94 -4.59 12.76 -12.74
N SER A 95 -4.33 12.98 -14.02
CA SER A 95 -4.91 12.15 -15.10
C SER A 95 -4.22 10.80 -15.16
N LEU A 96 -4.99 9.73 -15.12
CA LEU A 96 -4.49 8.36 -15.13
C LEU A 96 -5.26 7.51 -16.15
N LEU A 97 -4.52 6.68 -16.88
CA LEU A 97 -5.09 5.64 -17.73
C LEU A 97 -5.28 4.36 -16.92
N ASN A 98 -6.53 3.95 -16.76
CA ASN A 98 -6.93 2.70 -16.10
C ASN A 98 -7.66 1.77 -17.06
N TYR A 99 -7.85 0.54 -16.64
CA TYR A 99 -8.46 -0.54 -17.42
C TYR A 99 -9.72 -1.03 -16.73
N ARG A 100 -10.79 -1.15 -17.52
CA ARG A 100 -12.03 -1.81 -17.11
C ARG A 100 -11.81 -3.32 -17.01
N LYS A 101 -12.77 -4.04 -16.41
CA LYS A 101 -12.75 -5.50 -16.31
C LYS A 101 -12.62 -6.21 -17.67
N ASP A 102 -13.22 -5.64 -18.71
CA ASP A 102 -13.15 -6.13 -20.09
C ASP A 102 -11.79 -5.84 -20.77
N GLY A 103 -10.86 -5.20 -20.08
CA GLY A 103 -9.55 -4.82 -20.61
C GLY A 103 -9.56 -3.53 -21.43
N LYS A 104 -10.69 -2.83 -21.56
CA LYS A 104 -10.77 -1.56 -22.30
C LYS A 104 -10.09 -0.45 -21.49
N PRO A 105 -9.10 0.27 -22.05
CA PRO A 105 -8.49 1.41 -21.39
C PRO A 105 -9.46 2.60 -21.38
N PHE A 106 -9.41 3.39 -20.31
CA PHE A 106 -10.12 4.66 -20.22
C PHE A 106 -9.35 5.67 -19.37
N TRP A 107 -9.41 6.93 -19.78
CA TRP A 107 -8.83 8.04 -19.04
C TRP A 107 -9.75 8.49 -17.91
N MET A 108 -9.16 8.81 -16.77
CA MET A 108 -9.87 9.38 -15.64
C MET A 108 -9.00 10.37 -14.90
N LEU A 109 -9.63 11.42 -14.38
CA LEU A 109 -9.07 12.25 -13.35
C LEU A 109 -9.15 11.48 -12.02
N PHE A 110 -8.00 11.14 -11.48
CA PHE A 110 -7.85 10.55 -10.16
C PHE A 110 -7.62 11.67 -9.14
N HIS A 111 -8.53 11.85 -8.20
CA HIS A 111 -8.34 12.75 -7.06
C HIS A 111 -8.39 11.96 -5.76
N MET A 112 -7.27 11.90 -5.05
CA MET A 112 -7.15 11.20 -3.78
C MET A 112 -6.82 12.17 -2.65
N SER A 113 -7.49 11.99 -1.51
CA SER A 113 -7.28 12.77 -0.29
C SER A 113 -7.21 11.86 0.94
N PRO A 114 -6.26 12.09 1.85
CA PRO A 114 -6.19 11.40 3.13
C PRO A 114 -7.35 11.82 4.06
N VAL A 115 -7.79 10.88 4.89
CA VAL A 115 -8.70 11.10 6.03
C VAL A 115 -7.89 10.87 7.29
N PHE A 116 -7.91 11.83 8.20
CA PHE A 116 -7.13 11.81 9.43
C PHE A 116 -8.01 11.45 10.63
N GLY A 117 -7.47 10.73 11.61
CA GLY A 117 -8.03 10.68 12.95
C GLY A 117 -7.87 12.04 13.62
N LYS A 118 -8.93 12.56 14.24
CA LYS A 118 -8.92 13.90 14.82
C LYS A 118 -8.00 14.00 16.04
N ASP A 119 -7.93 12.92 16.82
CA ASP A 119 -7.20 12.87 18.10
C ASP A 119 -5.69 12.63 17.88
N ASP A 120 -5.34 11.74 16.97
CA ASP A 120 -3.96 11.27 16.77
C ASP A 120 -3.26 11.81 15.51
N GLY A 121 -4.01 12.49 14.64
CA GLY A 121 -3.50 13.06 13.38
C GLY A 121 -3.07 12.01 12.36
N ARG A 122 -3.36 10.72 12.58
CA ARG A 122 -2.96 9.62 11.69
C ARG A 122 -3.87 9.53 10.49
N VAL A 123 -3.32 9.17 9.34
CA VAL A 123 -4.17 8.78 8.21
C VAL A 123 -4.83 7.45 8.54
N ILE A 124 -6.16 7.48 8.61
CA ILE A 124 -6.99 6.29 8.84
C ILE A 124 -7.50 5.69 7.54
N HIS A 125 -7.69 6.51 6.50
CA HIS A 125 -8.20 6.10 5.20
C HIS A 125 -7.68 7.05 4.11
N PHE A 126 -7.70 6.61 2.87
CA PHE A 126 -7.66 7.50 1.70
C PHE A 126 -8.98 7.38 0.94
N VAL A 127 -9.59 8.52 0.63
CA VAL A 127 -10.71 8.62 -0.31
C VAL A 127 -10.13 8.92 -1.68
N ALA A 128 -10.49 8.13 -2.68
CA ALA A 128 -10.10 8.36 -4.06
C ALA A 128 -11.36 8.46 -4.94
N VAL A 129 -11.57 9.64 -5.53
CA VAL A 129 -12.62 9.93 -6.52
C VAL A 129 -12.05 9.75 -7.93
N GLN A 130 -12.83 9.15 -8.80
CA GLN A 130 -12.49 8.90 -10.19
C GLN A 130 -13.51 9.57 -11.11
N VAL A 131 -13.08 10.54 -11.92
CA VAL A 131 -13.95 11.19 -12.91
C VAL A 131 -13.48 10.78 -14.31
N PRO A 132 -14.26 10.00 -15.08
CA PRO A 132 -13.93 9.69 -16.46
C PRO A 132 -13.68 10.97 -17.28
N ILE A 133 -12.58 11.01 -18.02
CA ILE A 133 -12.26 12.12 -18.91
C ILE A 133 -12.81 11.79 -20.29
N ASN A 134 -13.74 12.60 -20.78
CA ASN A 134 -14.26 12.42 -22.13
C ASN A 134 -13.31 13.08 -23.12
N ARG A 135 -12.64 12.27 -23.96
CA ARG A 135 -11.91 12.79 -25.11
C ARG A 135 -12.92 13.47 -26.05
N ARG A 136 -12.86 14.80 -26.15
CA ARG A 136 -13.38 15.47 -27.35
C ARG A 136 -12.45 15.05 -28.48
N GLN A 137 -12.94 14.22 -29.41
CA GLN A 137 -12.26 14.11 -30.70
C GLN A 137 -12.14 15.53 -31.25
N ARG A 138 -10.91 16.02 -31.43
CA ARG A 138 -10.70 17.12 -32.36
C ARG A 138 -11.15 16.58 -33.70
N LEU A 139 -12.39 16.88 -34.09
CA LEU A 139 -12.75 16.92 -35.49
C LEU A 139 -11.73 17.87 -36.10
N ASN A 140 -10.80 17.34 -36.89
CA ASN A 140 -9.89 18.14 -37.68
C ASN A 140 -10.76 18.97 -38.63
N GLY A 141 -11.12 20.16 -38.18
CA GLY A 141 -11.77 21.18 -38.97
C GLY A 141 -10.74 21.77 -39.91
N SER A 142 -10.60 21.15 -41.08
CA SER A 142 -10.00 21.79 -42.25
C SER A 142 -10.84 21.45 -43.47
N GLY A 143 -11.71 22.39 -43.81
CA GLY A 143 -12.01 22.80 -45.18
C GLY A 143 -12.69 21.80 -46.11
N LEU A 144 -13.97 22.06 -46.37
CA LEU A 144 -14.65 22.04 -47.67
C LEU A 144 -13.89 21.42 -48.86
N GLY A 145 -14.47 20.35 -49.39
CA GLY A 145 -14.20 19.82 -50.73
C GLY A 145 -15.01 18.55 -50.92
N GLY A 146 -16.09 18.63 -51.70
CA GLY A 146 -16.91 17.47 -52.04
C GLY A 146 -16.15 16.49 -52.93
N GLU A 147 -16.40 15.21 -52.74
CA GLU A 147 -16.94 14.29 -53.76
C GLU A 147 -17.05 12.87 -53.18
N GLU A 148 -18.05 12.16 -53.68
CA GLU A 148 -18.47 10.82 -53.27
C GLU A 148 -17.38 9.77 -53.53
N GLY A 149 -17.26 8.79 -52.62
CA GLY A 149 -16.38 7.65 -52.81
C GLY A 149 -16.53 6.63 -51.68
N SER A 150 -17.42 5.67 -51.88
CA SER A 150 -17.63 4.49 -51.04
C SER A 150 -16.32 3.73 -50.78
N GLY A 151 -16.01 3.45 -49.50
CA GLY A 151 -14.85 2.65 -49.13
C GLY A 151 -14.98 2.07 -47.73
N LEU A 152 -15.75 1.00 -47.60
CA LEU A 152 -15.79 0.14 -46.42
C LEU A 152 -14.38 -0.44 -46.22
N ARG A 153 -13.64 -0.03 -45.18
CA ARG A 153 -12.35 -0.64 -44.84
C ARG A 153 -12.47 -1.41 -43.52
N GLU A 154 -12.85 -2.67 -43.72
CA GLU A 154 -12.79 -3.78 -42.78
C GLU A 154 -11.38 -3.88 -42.18
N ILE A 155 -11.24 -3.70 -40.86
CA ILE A 155 -9.98 -4.00 -40.17
C ILE A 155 -9.98 -5.48 -39.85
N VAL A 156 -9.31 -6.23 -40.71
CA VAL A 156 -9.05 -7.66 -40.61
C VAL A 156 -8.25 -7.95 -39.34
N PHE A 157 -8.84 -8.74 -38.44
CA PHE A 157 -8.12 -9.41 -37.36
C PHE A 157 -7.18 -10.46 -37.95
N GLY A 158 -5.88 -10.16 -38.00
CA GLY A 158 -4.85 -11.14 -38.31
C GLY A 158 -4.63 -12.08 -37.12
N SER A 159 -5.31 -13.22 -37.11
CA SER A 159 -4.93 -14.38 -36.30
C SER A 159 -3.88 -15.20 -37.05
N CYS A 160 -2.79 -15.60 -36.41
CA CYS A 160 -2.13 -16.88 -36.69
C CYS A 160 -1.37 -17.39 -35.46
N ARG A 161 -1.47 -18.72 -35.28
CA ARG A 161 -1.09 -19.55 -34.13
C ARG A 161 0.42 -19.90 -34.11
N LYS A 162 0.94 -20.17 -32.89
CA LYS A 162 1.87 -21.25 -32.40
C LYS A 162 2.82 -21.93 -33.43
N GLU A 163 4.09 -22.30 -33.17
CA GLU A 163 4.71 -22.92 -31.98
C GLU A 163 6.24 -23.21 -32.22
N VAL A 164 6.98 -23.56 -31.15
CA VAL A 164 8.27 -24.32 -31.01
C VAL A 164 9.66 -23.63 -31.06
N CYS A 165 10.48 -23.99 -30.05
CA CYS A 165 11.86 -23.64 -29.70
C CYS A 165 12.96 -24.36 -30.53
N SER A 166 14.16 -23.77 -30.64
CA SER A 166 15.44 -24.22 -30.01
C SER A 166 16.72 -23.76 -30.75
N ASP A 167 17.64 -23.17 -29.98
CA ASP A 167 19.12 -23.10 -30.04
C ASP A 167 19.92 -22.98 -31.38
N SER A 168 20.78 -21.96 -31.46
CA SER A 168 22.26 -22.08 -31.40
C SER A 168 22.99 -20.77 -31.75
N LEU A 169 24.28 -20.74 -31.39
CA LEU A 169 25.20 -19.62 -31.15
C LEU A 169 26.01 -19.15 -32.39
N VAL A 170 26.53 -17.91 -32.27
CA VAL A 170 27.66 -17.24 -32.98
C VAL A 170 27.39 -16.69 -34.40
N ASP A 171 27.38 -15.35 -34.59
CA ASP A 171 28.57 -14.63 -35.09
C ASP A 171 28.40 -13.10 -35.13
N LEU A 172 29.54 -12.42 -34.96
CA LEU A 172 29.74 -11.00 -34.81
C LEU A 172 29.72 -10.25 -36.15
N GLY A 173 29.18 -9.03 -36.14
CA GLY A 173 29.73 -7.91 -36.91
C GLY A 173 29.13 -7.64 -38.29
N ARG A 174 28.25 -6.64 -38.35
CA ARG A 174 28.28 -5.55 -39.36
C ARG A 174 27.29 -4.46 -38.98
N VAL A 175 27.85 -3.38 -38.43
CA VAL A 175 27.24 -2.04 -38.48
C VAL A 175 27.29 -1.59 -39.94
N LEU A 176 26.13 -1.29 -40.53
CA LEU A 176 25.83 -0.03 -41.22
C LEU A 176 24.48 -0.15 -41.97
N THR A 177 23.55 0.70 -41.54
CA THR A 177 22.49 1.37 -42.32
C THR A 177 21.55 0.53 -43.18
N LEU A 178 20.29 0.41 -42.74
CA LEU A 178 19.14 0.60 -43.62
C LEU A 178 17.88 0.91 -42.78
N ASP A 179 17.32 2.09 -43.09
CA ASP A 179 15.90 2.44 -43.16
C ASP A 179 14.96 2.30 -41.96
N SER A 180 14.68 3.48 -41.42
CA SER A 180 13.35 3.98 -41.04
C SER A 180 12.17 3.06 -41.36
N ASP A 181 11.69 2.33 -40.35
CA ASP A 181 10.27 1.99 -40.24
C ASP A 181 9.83 2.13 -38.78
N THR A 182 9.88 3.38 -38.28
CA THR A 182 9.07 3.83 -37.14
C THR A 182 7.59 3.83 -37.56
N ARG A 183 7.03 2.65 -37.79
CA ARG A 183 5.57 2.48 -37.78
C ARG A 183 5.09 2.82 -36.38
N GLY A 184 4.44 3.98 -36.30
CA GLY A 184 4.04 4.63 -35.08
C GLY A 184 3.43 3.69 -34.06
N LEU A 185 4.17 3.49 -32.96
CA LEU A 185 3.53 3.37 -31.67
C LEU A 185 2.77 4.68 -31.48
N ASN A 186 1.46 4.67 -31.71
CA ASN A 186 0.59 5.76 -31.33
C ASN A 186 0.78 5.96 -29.82
N PHE A 187 1.70 6.85 -29.44
CA PHE A 187 1.75 7.41 -28.10
C PHE A 187 0.45 8.17 -27.95
N GLU A 188 -0.56 7.52 -27.37
CA GLU A 188 -1.76 8.21 -26.95
C GLU A 188 -1.33 9.34 -26.02
N GLU A 189 -1.53 10.59 -26.48
CA GLU A 189 -1.20 11.77 -25.68
C GLU A 189 -1.89 11.69 -24.31
N PRO A 190 -1.20 12.13 -23.23
CA PRO A 190 -1.80 12.24 -21.90
C PRO A 190 -3.10 13.04 -21.99
N CYS A 191 -4.23 12.42 -21.60
CA CYS A 191 -5.50 13.12 -21.62
C CYS A 191 -5.63 14.00 -20.37
N GLU A 192 -5.61 15.31 -20.54
CA GLU A 192 -5.83 16.24 -19.42
C GLU A 192 -7.31 16.42 -19.11
N ALA A 193 -7.62 16.51 -17.82
CA ALA A 193 -8.97 16.81 -17.35
C ALA A 193 -9.28 18.31 -17.46
N ASN A 194 -10.50 18.64 -17.87
CA ASN A 194 -10.97 20.03 -17.90
C ASN A 194 -11.37 20.54 -16.51
N ASP A 195 -11.58 21.85 -16.38
CA ASP A 195 -11.91 22.48 -15.09
C ASP A 195 -13.25 22.03 -14.49
N ALA A 196 -14.19 21.57 -15.32
CA ALA A 196 -15.46 21.03 -14.82
C ALA A 196 -15.24 19.65 -14.18
N GLU A 197 -14.43 18.78 -14.80
CA GLU A 197 -14.03 17.48 -14.25
C GLU A 197 -13.24 17.65 -12.96
N LYS A 198 -12.30 18.61 -12.91
CA LYS A 198 -11.53 18.94 -11.69
C LYS A 198 -12.43 19.44 -10.56
N ARG A 199 -13.36 20.36 -10.85
CA ARG A 199 -14.34 20.84 -9.86
C ARG A 199 -15.24 19.71 -9.36
N LYS A 200 -15.74 18.86 -10.25
CA LYS A 200 -16.54 17.69 -9.89
C LYS A 200 -15.79 16.78 -8.91
N ALA A 201 -14.52 16.49 -9.17
CA ALA A 201 -13.71 15.66 -8.29
C ALA A 201 -13.54 16.28 -6.89
N VAL A 202 -13.28 17.60 -6.81
CA VAL A 202 -13.14 18.31 -5.53
C VAL A 202 -14.45 18.34 -4.74
N THR A 203 -15.57 18.63 -5.42
CA THR A 203 -16.90 18.62 -4.79
C THR A 203 -17.22 17.24 -4.23
N ALA A 204 -16.99 16.17 -5.00
CA ALA A 204 -17.20 14.80 -4.54
C ALA A 204 -16.36 14.47 -3.30
N ILE A 205 -15.07 14.82 -3.28
CA ILE A 205 -14.20 14.63 -2.11
C ILE A 205 -14.78 15.32 -0.88
N ASN A 206 -15.19 16.59 -1.00
CA ASN A 206 -15.74 17.33 0.13
C ASN A 206 -17.04 16.72 0.66
N THR A 207 -17.93 16.29 -0.24
CA THR A 207 -19.17 15.58 0.14
C THR A 207 -18.87 14.29 0.89
N ILE A 208 -17.97 13.45 0.35
CA ILE A 208 -17.59 12.18 0.98
C ILE A 208 -16.97 12.43 2.36
N LEU A 209 -16.04 13.39 2.48
CA LEU A 209 -15.42 13.74 3.75
C LEU A 209 -16.45 14.25 4.76
N SER A 210 -17.45 15.02 4.33
CA SER A 210 -18.56 15.46 5.19
C SER A 210 -19.37 14.27 5.73
N VAL A 211 -19.68 13.30 4.87
CA VAL A 211 -20.39 12.06 5.28
C VAL A 211 -19.55 11.28 6.30
N LEU A 212 -18.27 11.06 6.02
CA LEU A 212 -17.38 10.34 6.92
C LEU A 212 -17.22 11.05 8.28
N THR A 213 -17.14 12.38 8.27
CA THR A 213 -17.01 13.19 9.49
C THR A 213 -18.28 13.06 10.34
N HIS A 214 -19.45 13.27 9.73
CA HIS A 214 -20.75 13.15 10.41
C HIS A 214 -20.94 11.78 11.06
N TYR A 215 -20.68 10.69 10.33
CA TYR A 215 -20.86 9.34 10.86
C TYR A 215 -19.74 8.89 11.81
N SER A 216 -18.62 9.59 11.85
CA SER A 216 -17.58 9.39 12.86
C SER A 216 -18.00 9.95 14.22
N GLU A 217 -18.73 11.07 14.24
CA GLU A 217 -19.25 11.70 15.47
C GLU A 217 -20.18 10.76 16.23
N LEU A 218 -20.98 9.97 15.52
CA LEU A 218 -21.90 9.00 16.12
C LEU A 218 -21.18 7.83 16.82
N THR A 219 -19.92 7.56 16.49
CA THR A 219 -19.13 6.48 17.12
C THR A 219 -18.17 7.01 18.19
N GLY A 220 -17.97 8.33 18.26
CA GLY A 220 -16.95 8.96 19.10
C GLY A 220 -15.51 8.82 18.58
N ILE A 221 -15.27 8.08 17.49
CA ILE A 221 -13.94 7.96 16.85
C ILE A 221 -13.82 9.00 15.74
N LEU A 222 -13.52 10.23 16.12
CA LEU A 222 -13.62 11.40 15.23
C LEU A 222 -12.59 11.40 14.10
N VAL A 223 -13.02 11.84 12.92
CA VAL A 223 -12.17 11.96 11.73
C VAL A 223 -12.25 13.37 11.12
N CYS A 224 -11.26 13.74 10.32
CA CYS A 224 -11.22 15.02 9.63
C CYS A 224 -10.46 14.95 8.29
N GLY A 225 -10.80 15.85 7.35
CA GLY A 225 -10.14 15.95 6.04
C GLY A 225 -8.82 16.73 6.04
N LYS A 226 -8.50 17.43 7.13
CA LYS A 226 -7.25 18.17 7.31
C LYS A 226 -6.61 17.74 8.62
N ARG A 227 -5.30 17.52 8.60
CA ARG A 227 -4.54 17.15 9.80
C ARG A 227 -4.63 18.26 10.85
N SER A 228 -5.33 17.99 11.95
CA SER A 228 -5.56 18.92 13.06
C SER A 228 -4.48 18.84 14.15
N SER A 229 -3.78 17.71 14.27
CA SER A 229 -2.72 17.48 15.26
C SER A 229 -1.46 16.93 14.58
N LEU A 230 -0.28 17.27 15.10
CA LEU A 230 0.94 16.54 14.72
C LEU A 230 0.77 15.08 15.18
N PRO A 231 1.23 14.09 14.40
CA PRO A 231 1.25 12.71 14.85
C PRO A 231 1.96 12.64 16.20
N GLY A 232 1.32 12.04 17.20
CA GLY A 232 1.96 11.78 18.49
C GLY A 232 3.31 11.09 18.28
N ALA A 233 4.31 11.44 19.10
CA ALA A 233 5.63 10.81 19.07
C ALA A 233 5.46 9.27 19.16
N GLY A 234 6.10 8.53 18.24
CA GLY A 234 6.03 7.07 18.18
C GLY A 234 5.15 6.46 17.10
N LEU A 235 4.55 7.25 16.22
CA LEU A 235 3.69 6.75 15.16
C LEU A 235 4.46 6.59 13.84
N ILE A 236 4.33 5.43 13.21
CA ILE A 236 4.88 5.20 11.86
C ILE A 236 3.99 5.84 10.79
N SER A 237 4.60 6.36 9.73
CA SER A 237 3.87 6.91 8.58
C SER A 237 3.07 5.82 7.85
N SER A 238 2.03 6.23 7.14
CA SER A 238 1.22 5.33 6.31
C SER A 238 2.07 4.59 5.28
N SER A 239 3.01 5.26 4.62
CA SER A 239 3.92 4.62 3.66
C SER A 239 4.83 3.58 4.28
N LEU A 240 5.37 3.86 5.47
CA LEU A 240 6.18 2.89 6.20
C LEU A 240 5.33 1.68 6.56
N ASN A 241 4.12 1.88 7.10
CA ASN A 241 3.18 0.82 7.43
C ASN A 241 2.87 -0.08 6.22
N ILE A 242 2.51 0.53 5.08
CA ILE A 242 2.23 -0.18 3.83
C ILE A 242 3.45 -1.00 3.36
N SER A 243 4.65 -0.44 3.48
CA SER A 243 5.88 -1.10 3.04
C SER A 243 6.22 -2.29 3.94
N LEU A 244 6.09 -2.12 5.26
CA LEU A 244 6.30 -3.18 6.24
C LEU A 244 5.27 -4.31 6.10
N GLY A 245 4.01 -4.02 5.78
CA GLY A 245 2.96 -5.02 5.57
C GLY A 245 3.23 -6.01 4.42
N ARG A 246 4.14 -5.68 3.50
CA ARG A 246 4.54 -6.60 2.42
C ARG A 246 5.43 -7.75 2.91
N ILE A 247 6.09 -7.57 4.04
CA ILE A 247 7.02 -8.54 4.63
C ILE A 247 6.20 -9.64 5.31
N LYS A 248 6.45 -10.90 4.95
CA LYS A 248 5.65 -12.05 5.40
C LYS A 248 6.21 -12.77 6.63
N GLN A 249 7.43 -12.43 7.03
CA GLN A 249 8.08 -12.99 8.22
C GLN A 249 7.52 -12.37 9.50
N SER A 250 7.70 -13.05 10.63
CA SER A 250 7.34 -12.52 11.95
C SER A 250 8.40 -11.53 12.43
N PHE A 251 8.00 -10.26 12.54
CA PHE A 251 8.82 -9.22 13.14
C PHE A 251 7.98 -8.12 13.82
N VAL A 252 8.66 -7.34 14.65
CA VAL A 252 8.17 -6.09 15.27
C VAL A 252 9.19 -4.97 15.07
N LEU A 253 8.74 -3.72 15.02
CA LEU A 253 9.60 -2.55 15.19
C LEU A 253 9.31 -1.93 16.55
N THR A 254 10.36 -1.56 17.27
CA THR A 254 10.28 -0.79 18.52
C THR A 254 10.97 0.56 18.36
N ASP A 255 10.46 1.58 19.06
CA ASP A 255 11.00 2.94 19.03
C ASP A 255 11.87 3.21 20.26
N PRO A 256 13.21 3.28 20.12
CA PRO A 256 14.12 3.52 21.25
C PRO A 256 14.05 4.95 21.80
N HIS A 257 13.40 5.89 21.10
CA HIS A 257 13.26 7.28 21.55
C HIS A 257 12.06 7.50 22.46
N LEU A 258 11.19 6.50 22.59
CA LEU A 258 10.05 6.53 23.49
C LEU A 258 10.36 5.82 24.83
N PRO A 259 9.73 6.25 25.93
CA PRO A 259 9.85 5.58 27.22
C PRO A 259 9.52 4.09 27.09
N ASP A 260 10.36 3.24 27.67
CA ASP A 260 10.21 1.78 27.69
C ASP A 260 10.35 1.06 26.33
N MET A 261 10.76 1.75 25.26
CA MET A 261 11.01 1.18 23.93
C MET A 261 9.83 0.32 23.41
N PRO A 262 8.63 0.93 23.26
CA PRO A 262 7.42 0.22 22.92
C PRO A 262 7.43 -0.25 21.47
N ILE A 263 6.62 -1.28 21.19
CA ILE A 263 6.33 -1.73 19.84
C ILE A 263 5.51 -0.65 19.13
N VAL A 264 6.02 -0.17 18.00
CA VAL A 264 5.34 0.79 17.11
C VAL A 264 4.80 0.11 15.84
N TYR A 265 5.26 -1.10 15.54
CA TYR A 265 4.72 -1.94 14.47
C TYR A 265 4.82 -3.42 14.82
N ALA A 266 3.78 -4.18 14.50
CA ALA A 266 3.75 -5.63 14.61
C ALA A 266 3.22 -6.24 13.31
N SER A 267 4.01 -7.14 12.72
CA SER A 267 3.61 -7.89 11.52
C SER A 267 2.47 -8.87 11.80
N ASP A 268 1.68 -9.21 10.77
CA ASP A 268 0.59 -10.19 10.91
C ASP A 268 1.11 -11.59 11.30
N ALA A 269 2.30 -11.95 10.84
CA ALA A 269 2.97 -13.19 11.22
C ALA A 269 3.34 -13.21 12.71
N PHE A 270 3.75 -12.08 13.28
CA PHE A 270 4.00 -11.97 14.73
C PHE A 270 2.72 -12.12 15.55
N LEU A 271 1.63 -11.47 15.13
CA LEU A 271 0.32 -11.60 15.78
C LEU A 271 -0.16 -13.05 15.74
N THR A 272 0.02 -13.72 14.61
CA THR A 272 -0.33 -15.14 14.43
C THR A 272 0.53 -16.05 15.32
N LEU A 273 1.84 -15.82 15.35
CA LEU A 273 2.80 -16.61 16.14
C LEU A 273 2.51 -16.53 17.64
N THR A 274 2.18 -15.34 18.13
CA THR A 274 2.03 -15.06 19.57
C THR A 274 0.59 -15.17 20.06
N GLY A 275 -0.39 -15.07 19.16
CA GLY A 275 -1.82 -15.09 19.47
C GLY A 275 -2.37 -13.80 20.06
N TYR A 276 -1.59 -12.71 20.12
CA TYR A 276 -2.06 -11.40 20.56
C TYR A 276 -2.66 -10.59 19.42
N ALA A 277 -3.68 -9.79 19.71
CA ALA A 277 -4.24 -8.82 18.77
C ALA A 277 -3.35 -7.58 18.69
N ARG A 278 -3.40 -6.88 17.54
CA ARG A 278 -2.55 -5.71 17.27
C ARG A 278 -2.67 -4.61 18.32
N HIS A 279 -3.90 -4.32 18.77
CA HIS A 279 -4.16 -3.31 19.79
C HIS A 279 -3.63 -3.71 21.19
N GLU A 280 -3.39 -5.01 21.43
CA GLU A 280 -2.85 -5.50 22.70
C GLU A 280 -1.32 -5.43 22.76
N VAL A 281 -0.64 -5.24 21.61
CA VAL A 281 0.83 -5.26 21.52
C VAL A 281 1.42 -3.89 21.21
N LEU A 282 0.74 -3.07 20.40
CA LEU A 282 1.19 -1.71 20.10
C LEU A 282 1.26 -0.87 21.37
N GLY A 283 2.33 -0.10 21.53
CA GLY A 283 2.58 0.72 22.71
C GLY A 283 3.17 -0.02 23.91
N ARG A 284 3.40 -1.34 23.81
CA ARG A 284 4.01 -2.14 24.89
C ARG A 284 5.42 -2.59 24.53
N ASN A 285 6.27 -2.75 25.53
CA ASN A 285 7.54 -3.42 25.35
C ASN A 285 7.36 -4.93 25.12
N CYS A 286 8.18 -5.54 24.25
CA CYS A 286 8.11 -6.97 23.89
C CYS A 286 8.25 -7.95 25.08
N ARG A 287 8.72 -7.50 26.25
CA ARG A 287 8.90 -8.35 27.43
C ARG A 287 7.62 -9.02 27.96
N PHE A 288 6.43 -8.63 27.49
CA PHE A 288 5.20 -9.35 27.81
C PHE A 288 5.20 -10.80 27.33
N LEU A 289 6.09 -11.16 26.39
CA LEU A 289 6.30 -12.54 25.94
C LEU A 289 7.19 -13.35 26.89
N SER A 290 7.84 -12.72 27.87
CA SER A 290 8.64 -13.42 28.88
C SER A 290 7.74 -14.01 29.96
N GLY A 291 8.17 -15.11 30.57
CA GLY A 291 7.50 -15.73 31.71
C GLY A 291 8.48 -16.35 32.70
N VAL A 292 7.99 -17.22 33.58
CA VAL A 292 8.75 -17.70 34.75
C VAL A 292 10.00 -18.51 34.38
N GLU A 293 9.97 -19.25 33.27
CA GLU A 293 11.11 -20.04 32.78
C GLU A 293 11.99 -19.29 31.77
N THR A 294 11.70 -18.01 31.51
CA THR A 294 12.55 -17.20 30.61
C THR A 294 13.86 -16.86 31.30
N ASP A 295 14.98 -17.26 30.69
CA ASP A 295 16.32 -17.06 31.25
C ASP A 295 16.69 -15.56 31.36
N CYS A 296 16.93 -15.10 32.59
CA CYS A 296 17.35 -13.73 32.91
C CYS A 296 18.71 -13.35 32.31
N SER A 297 19.62 -14.30 32.11
CA SER A 297 20.94 -14.04 31.50
C SER A 297 20.81 -13.62 30.03
N ILE A 298 19.89 -14.25 29.30
CA ILE A 298 19.55 -13.89 27.93
C ILE A 298 18.90 -12.51 27.85
N LEU A 299 18.00 -12.18 28.78
CA LEU A 299 17.41 -10.83 28.87
C LEU A 299 18.48 -9.75 29.10
N LYS A 300 19.48 -10.05 29.94
CA LYS A 300 20.62 -9.16 30.18
C LYS A 300 21.46 -8.99 28.90
N GLN A 301 21.76 -10.08 28.19
CA GLN A 301 22.48 -10.04 26.91
C GLN A 301 21.75 -9.18 25.86
N ILE A 302 20.43 -9.31 25.74
CA ILE A 302 19.61 -8.47 24.85
C ILE A 302 19.75 -6.99 25.25
N LYS A 303 19.61 -6.68 26.54
CA LYS A 303 19.70 -5.31 27.04
C LYS A 303 21.06 -4.68 26.74
N GLU A 304 22.15 -5.40 26.98
CA GLU A 304 23.52 -4.96 26.69
C GLU A 304 23.72 -4.72 25.19
N SER A 305 23.20 -5.63 24.34
CA SER A 305 23.28 -5.48 22.87
C SER A 305 22.53 -4.25 22.38
N ILE A 306 21.33 -3.98 22.91
CA ILE A 306 20.56 -2.78 22.57
C ILE A 306 21.29 -1.52 23.02
N GLN A 307 21.85 -1.51 24.24
CA GLN A 307 22.63 -0.38 24.76
C GLN A 307 23.89 -0.10 23.92
N ALA A 308 24.52 -1.15 23.39
CA ALA A 308 25.68 -1.04 22.51
C ALA A 308 25.32 -0.73 21.03
N GLU A 309 24.03 -0.57 20.71
CA GLU A 309 23.52 -0.47 19.34
C GLU A 309 24.02 -1.60 18.41
N GLN A 310 24.14 -2.82 18.94
CA GLN A 310 24.59 -3.99 18.19
C GLN A 310 23.45 -4.96 17.90
N ALA A 311 23.60 -5.70 16.80
CA ALA A 311 22.70 -6.80 16.50
C ALA A 311 23.03 -8.00 17.40
N CYS A 312 22.01 -8.74 17.82
CA CYS A 312 22.19 -9.98 18.56
C CYS A 312 21.16 -11.03 18.11
N THR A 313 21.58 -12.30 18.16
CA THR A 313 20.70 -13.44 17.96
C THR A 313 20.73 -14.28 19.22
N VAL A 314 19.57 -14.53 19.81
CA VAL A 314 19.45 -15.32 21.03
C VAL A 314 18.32 -16.33 20.90
N ARG A 315 18.46 -17.44 21.60
CA ARG A 315 17.39 -18.43 21.77
C ARG A 315 16.73 -18.17 23.12
N ILE A 316 15.46 -17.79 23.09
CA ILE A 316 14.71 -17.39 24.30
C ILE A 316 13.38 -18.15 24.37
N LEU A 317 13.01 -18.59 25.57
CA LEU A 317 11.70 -19.18 25.82
C LEU A 317 10.65 -18.07 25.96
N ASN A 318 9.63 -18.09 25.10
CA ASN A 318 8.56 -17.11 25.10
C ASN A 318 7.19 -17.77 25.30
N TYR A 319 6.23 -16.99 25.80
CA TYR A 319 4.87 -17.40 26.11
C TYR A 319 3.89 -16.70 25.16
N ARG A 320 2.98 -17.49 24.59
CA ARG A 320 1.87 -16.99 23.79
C ARG A 320 0.74 -16.47 24.69
N LYS A 321 -0.24 -15.78 24.10
CA LYS A 321 -1.45 -15.31 24.80
C LYS A 321 -2.19 -16.42 25.55
N ASN A 322 -2.22 -17.62 24.98
CA ASN A 322 -2.84 -18.81 25.59
C ASN A 322 -1.96 -19.49 26.66
N LYS A 323 -0.85 -18.85 27.07
CA LYS A 323 0.15 -19.35 28.03
C LYS A 323 0.98 -20.53 27.56
N SER A 324 0.79 -21.04 26.34
CA SER A 324 1.71 -22.04 25.77
C SER A 324 3.09 -21.44 25.52
N THR A 325 4.12 -22.24 25.70
CA THR A 325 5.51 -21.84 25.45
C THR A 325 5.94 -22.16 24.02
N PHE A 326 6.94 -21.42 23.53
CA PHE A 326 7.66 -21.75 22.31
C PHE A 326 9.11 -21.24 22.40
N TRP A 327 10.02 -21.98 21.77
CA TRP A 327 11.41 -21.55 21.63
C TRP A 327 11.50 -20.53 20.49
N ASN A 328 11.80 -19.28 20.84
CA ASN A 328 11.95 -18.19 19.91
C ASN A 328 13.43 -17.99 19.61
N LEU A 329 13.85 -18.32 18.39
CA LEU A 329 15.09 -17.80 17.84
C LEU A 329 14.85 -16.34 17.47
N LEU A 330 15.29 -15.44 18.34
CA LEU A 330 15.06 -14.01 18.26
C LEU A 330 16.31 -13.31 17.73
N HIS A 331 16.16 -12.60 16.61
CA HIS A 331 17.20 -11.71 16.09
C HIS A 331 16.78 -10.26 16.27
N ILE A 332 17.60 -9.46 16.95
CA ILE A 332 17.39 -8.03 17.16
C ILE A 332 18.48 -7.27 16.41
N SER A 333 18.09 -6.25 15.65
CA SER A 333 19.04 -5.37 14.95
C SER A 333 18.59 -3.92 15.03
N PRO A 334 19.52 -2.96 15.20
CA PRO A 334 19.20 -1.55 14.98
C PRO A 334 18.87 -1.30 13.51
N VAL A 335 17.92 -0.40 13.27
CA VAL A 335 17.53 0.11 11.95
C VAL A 335 17.78 1.60 11.94
N ARG A 336 18.75 2.02 11.13
CA ARG A 336 19.20 3.41 11.06
C ARG A 336 18.44 4.18 9.97
N ASN A 337 18.08 5.43 10.25
CA ASN A 337 17.53 6.36 9.27
C ASN A 337 18.61 6.83 8.27
N ALA A 338 18.23 7.74 7.36
CA ALA A 338 19.14 8.33 6.38
C ALA A 338 20.30 9.12 7.00
N THR A 339 20.17 9.61 8.25
CA THR A 339 21.25 10.33 8.96
C THR A 339 22.22 9.41 9.69
N GLY A 340 22.01 8.09 9.63
CA GLY A 340 22.85 7.10 10.32
C GLY A 340 22.50 6.91 11.81
N LYS A 341 21.53 7.65 12.35
CA LYS A 341 21.04 7.45 13.72
C LYS A 341 20.07 6.27 13.78
N VAL A 342 20.07 5.53 14.89
CA VAL A 342 19.08 4.45 15.11
C VAL A 342 17.69 5.08 15.17
N ALA A 343 16.83 4.69 14.24
CA ALA A 343 15.44 5.12 14.20
C ALA A 343 14.55 4.12 14.95
N TYR A 344 14.81 2.83 14.76
CA TYR A 344 14.05 1.74 15.37
C TYR A 344 14.97 0.57 15.70
N PHE A 345 14.51 -0.34 16.55
CA PHE A 345 15.02 -1.71 16.59
C PHE A 345 14.02 -2.64 15.90
N VAL A 346 14.52 -3.55 15.07
CA VAL A 346 13.71 -4.65 14.52
C VAL A 346 13.99 -5.91 15.32
N GLY A 347 12.94 -6.57 15.79
CA GLY A 347 13.00 -7.90 16.40
C GLY A 347 12.31 -8.90 15.48
N VAL A 348 13.05 -9.87 14.94
CA VAL A 348 12.56 -10.95 14.07
C VAL A 348 12.43 -12.23 14.89
N GLN A 349 11.22 -12.76 15.00
CA GLN A 349 10.93 -13.96 15.79
C GLN A 349 10.78 -15.17 14.87
N MET A 350 11.34 -16.30 15.28
CA MET A 350 11.17 -17.58 14.60
C MET A 350 10.98 -18.68 15.63
N GLU A 351 9.90 -19.44 15.50
CA GLU A 351 9.68 -20.61 16.34
C GLU A 351 10.55 -21.78 15.89
N GLU A 352 11.38 -22.29 16.79
CA GLU A 352 12.13 -23.52 16.59
C GLU A 352 11.25 -24.76 16.78
N GLY A 353 11.45 -25.77 15.93
CA GLY A 353 10.75 -27.06 16.04
C GLY A 353 9.49 -27.20 15.20
N CYS A 354 9.03 -26.12 14.55
CA CYS A 354 7.98 -26.25 13.53
C CYS A 354 8.57 -26.89 12.26
N LYS A 355 8.14 -28.12 11.94
CA LYS A 355 8.40 -28.78 10.65
C LYS A 355 7.70 -28.02 9.52
N SER A 356 8.15 -26.80 9.22
CA SER A 356 7.78 -26.13 7.99
C SER A 356 8.44 -26.91 6.85
N GLN A 357 7.62 -27.48 5.96
CA GLN A 357 8.08 -28.03 4.68
C GLN A 357 8.98 -26.99 4.01
N ASP A 358 10.28 -27.26 4.05
CA ASP A 358 11.28 -26.33 3.58
C ASP A 358 11.29 -26.35 2.05
N ARG A 359 10.51 -25.45 1.44
CA ARG A 359 10.51 -25.25 -0.02
C ARG A 359 11.66 -24.35 -0.49
N HIS A 360 12.48 -23.80 0.41
CA HIS A 360 13.44 -22.75 0.06
C HIS A 360 14.88 -22.96 0.54
N GLY A 361 15.20 -23.94 1.39
CA GLY A 361 16.59 -24.33 1.69
C GLY A 361 17.45 -23.26 2.37
N LEU A 362 16.86 -22.14 2.79
CA LEU A 362 17.56 -21.05 3.46
C LEU A 362 17.69 -21.35 4.96
N SER A 363 18.89 -21.13 5.51
CA SER A 363 19.13 -21.24 6.95
C SER A 363 18.24 -20.29 7.75
N PRO A 364 17.91 -20.60 9.02
CA PRO A 364 17.14 -19.71 9.90
C PRO A 364 17.72 -18.29 9.96
N GLU A 365 19.04 -18.19 10.03
CA GLU A 365 19.77 -16.93 10.03
C GLU A 365 19.55 -16.12 8.73
N MET A 366 19.66 -16.75 7.56
CA MET A 366 19.42 -16.08 6.28
C MET A 366 18.00 -15.53 6.18
N ARG A 367 16.99 -16.25 6.71
CA ARG A 367 15.60 -15.77 6.74
C ARG A 367 15.44 -14.55 7.62
N GLN A 368 16.06 -14.54 8.80
CA GLN A 368 16.03 -13.40 9.71
C GLN A 368 16.74 -12.19 9.10
N LEU A 369 17.94 -12.36 8.57
CA LEU A 369 18.70 -11.29 7.92
C LEU A 369 18.01 -10.73 6.68
N SER A 370 17.33 -11.58 5.89
CA SER A 370 16.51 -11.14 4.76
C SER A 370 15.35 -10.25 5.22
N CYS A 371 14.69 -10.60 6.33
CA CYS A 371 13.65 -9.77 6.93
C CYS A 371 14.22 -8.42 7.41
N VAL A 372 15.36 -8.43 8.12
CA VAL A 372 16.05 -7.20 8.56
C VAL A 372 16.40 -6.32 7.36
N GLY A 373 16.91 -6.89 6.28
CA GLY A 373 17.21 -6.17 5.04
C GLY A 373 15.98 -5.47 4.47
N ALA A 374 14.86 -6.18 4.37
CA ALA A 374 13.61 -5.61 3.88
C ALA A 374 13.08 -4.47 4.78
N VAL A 375 13.16 -4.62 6.10
CA VAL A 375 12.78 -3.57 7.06
C VAL A 375 13.69 -2.34 6.94
N ARG A 376 15.01 -2.54 6.82
CA ARG A 376 15.98 -1.44 6.64
C ARG A 376 15.68 -0.64 5.37
N VAL A 377 15.35 -1.32 4.27
CA VAL A 377 14.94 -0.66 3.02
C VAL A 377 13.67 0.16 3.24
N ALA A 378 12.63 -0.42 3.85
CA ALA A 378 11.37 0.28 4.12
C ALA A 378 11.56 1.56 4.96
N VAL A 379 12.35 1.49 6.05
CA VAL A 379 12.61 2.64 6.92
C VAL A 379 13.42 3.73 6.21
N ARG A 380 14.46 3.34 5.44
CA ARG A 380 15.26 4.30 4.67
C ARG A 380 14.44 5.00 3.60
N SER A 381 13.63 4.26 2.85
CA SER A 381 12.74 4.84 1.82
C SER A 381 11.71 5.81 2.41
N SER A 382 11.25 5.59 3.64
CA SER A 382 10.34 6.52 4.31
C SER A 382 11.03 7.81 4.80
N SER A 383 12.33 7.76 5.11
CA SER A 383 13.07 8.91 5.67
C SER A 383 13.55 9.90 4.60
N ILE A 384 13.66 9.47 3.34
CA ILE A 384 14.25 10.27 2.25
C ILE A 384 13.44 11.53 1.91
N GLY A 385 12.11 11.53 2.08
CA GLY A 385 11.30 12.71 1.75
C GLY A 385 11.12 13.74 2.86
N ALA A 386 11.72 13.55 4.04
CA ALA A 386 11.70 14.57 5.10
C ALA A 386 12.82 15.62 4.94
N GLY A 387 13.75 15.40 4.01
CA GLY A 387 14.95 16.22 3.85
C GLY A 387 15.15 16.70 2.42
N SER A 388 14.24 17.52 1.89
CA SER A 388 14.53 18.43 0.76
C SER A 388 13.37 19.40 0.56
N SER A 389 13.38 20.48 1.33
CA SER A 389 12.67 21.71 0.95
C SER A 389 13.30 22.90 1.67
N LYS A 390 14.58 23.15 1.40
CA LYS A 390 15.24 24.45 1.61
C LYS A 390 16.25 24.64 0.49
N SER A 391 15.84 25.32 -0.56
CA SER A 391 16.68 26.10 -1.46
C SER A 391 15.79 27.16 -2.09
#